data_AF-A0A975U3I9-F1
#
_entry.id   AF-A0A975U3I9-F1
#
_cell.length_a   1.000
_cell.length_b   1.000
_cell.length_c   1.000
_cell.angle_alpha   90.00
_cell.angle_beta   90.00
_cell.angle_gamma   90.00
#
_symmetry.space_group_name_H-M   'P 1'
#
loop_
_entity.id
_entity.type
_entity.pdbx_description
1 polymer ?
#
loop_
_entity_poly.entity_id
_entity_poly.type
_entity_poly.pdbx_seq_one_letter_code
_entity_poly.pdbx_strand_id
1 'polypeptide(L)' 'MAGEGTKVGVRRWLQPDGTPVSCREKLKVLEENWAEAEAVLRDTFEDAVLMGVDPAALRRMLADLVAGLRGPGEG' A
#
# COMPACT_ATOMS: atom_id res chain seq x y z
N MET A 1 5.96 15.91 29.19
CA MET A 1 6.06 14.68 28.36
C MET A 1 5.83 15.12 26.93
N ALA A 2 6.90 15.33 26.16
CA ALA A 2 6.82 15.84 24.79
C ALA A 2 6.32 14.74 23.86
N GLY A 3 5.29 15.06 23.07
CA GLY A 3 4.71 14.15 22.10
C GLY A 3 5.72 13.70 21.05
N GLU A 4 5.87 12.39 20.93
CA GLU A 4 6.57 11.77 19.82
C GLU A 4 5.59 11.69 18.67
N GLY A 5 5.49 12.79 17.92
CA GLY A 5 4.81 12.79 16.63
C GLY A 5 5.57 11.83 15.72
N THR A 6 5.00 10.66 15.47
CA THR A 6 5.42 9.76 14.39
C THR A 6 5.55 10.59 13.13
N LYS A 7 6.79 10.90 12.74
CA LYS A 7 7.08 11.43 11.42
C LYS A 7 6.62 10.34 10.46
N VAL A 8 5.45 10.52 9.85
CA VAL A 8 5.03 9.72 8.70
C VAL A 8 6.12 9.94 7.66
N GLY A 9 7.04 8.99 7.56
CA GLY A 9 8.13 9.06 6.59
C GLY A 9 7.48 9.14 5.22
N VAL A 10 7.74 10.23 4.50
CA VAL A 10 7.27 10.37 3.11
C VAL A 10 7.70 9.13 2.35
N ARG A 11 6.72 8.43 1.78
CA ARG A 11 6.94 7.19 1.04
C ARG A 11 7.84 7.54 -0.15
N ARG A 12 8.99 6.87 -0.27
CA ARG A 12 9.95 7.15 -1.34
C ARG A 12 9.58 6.36 -2.57
N TRP A 13 8.80 6.97 -3.45
CA TRP A 13 8.49 6.43 -4.78
C TRP A 13 9.71 6.50 -5.69
N LEU A 14 10.13 5.37 -6.23
CA LEU A 14 11.30 5.26 -7.10
C LEU A 14 10.88 5.07 -8.56
N GLN A 15 11.63 5.69 -9.45
CA GLN A 15 11.59 5.44 -10.89
C GLN A 15 12.37 4.14 -11.21
N PRO A 16 12.21 3.57 -12.41
CA PRO A 16 12.93 2.36 -12.81
C PRO A 16 14.47 2.49 -12.76
N ASP A 17 14.99 3.70 -12.87
CA ASP A 17 16.43 4.01 -12.74
C ASP A 17 16.90 4.15 -11.28
N GLY A 18 16.01 3.94 -10.31
CA GLY A 18 16.29 4.06 -8.87
C GLY A 18 16.27 5.49 -8.32
N THR A 19 16.02 6.50 -9.17
CA THR A 19 15.89 7.89 -8.71
C THR A 19 14.49 8.15 -8.15
N PRO A 20 14.33 9.05 -7.16
CA PRO A 20 13.00 9.33 -6.61
C PRO A 20 12.14 10.11 -7.60
N VAL A 21 10.83 9.82 -7.61
CA VAL A 21 9.86 10.65 -8.32
C VAL A 21 9.84 12.05 -7.66
N SER A 22 10.17 13.09 -8.41
CA SER A 22 10.31 14.46 -7.89
C SER A 22 9.15 15.40 -8.25
N CYS A 23 8.33 15.03 -9.24
CA CYS A 23 7.19 15.82 -9.67
C CYS A 23 6.09 15.80 -8.60
N ARG A 24 5.71 16.99 -8.10
CA ARG A 24 4.77 17.15 -6.99
C ARG A 24 3.38 16.59 -7.31
N GLU A 25 2.89 16.81 -8.52
CA GLU A 25 1.59 16.30 -8.97
C GLU A 25 1.59 14.76 -9.02
N LYS A 26 2.66 14.15 -9.54
CA LYS A 26 2.79 12.68 -9.55
C LYS A 26 2.83 12.12 -8.13
N LEU A 27 3.59 12.75 -7.24
CA LEU A 27 3.65 12.34 -5.84
C LEU A 27 2.29 12.43 -5.17
N LYS A 28 1.53 13.50 -5.41
CA LYS A 28 0.17 13.64 -4.88
C LYS A 28 -0.72 12.47 -5.32
N VAL A 29 -0.74 12.16 -6.61
CA VAL A 29 -1.54 11.05 -7.14
C VAL A 29 -1.09 9.70 -6.57
N LEU A 30 0.22 9.49 -6.38
CA LEU A 30 0.74 8.26 -5.79
C LEU A 30 0.34 8.10 -4.31
N GLU A 31 0.31 9.19 -3.53
CA GLU A 31 -0.17 9.16 -2.15
C GLU A 31 -1.69 8.94 -2.08
N GLU A 32 -2.47 9.56 -2.98
CA GLU A 32 -3.92 9.33 -3.10
C GLU A 32 -4.21 7.86 -3.43
N ASN A 33 -3.56 7.32 -4.46
CA ASN A 33 -3.69 5.91 -4.83
C ASN A 33 -3.27 4.97 -3.69
N TRP A 34 -2.21 5.30 -2.95
CA TRP A 34 -1.78 4.50 -1.81
C TRP A 34 -2.83 4.49 -0.70
N ALA A 35 -3.38 5.66 -0.36
CA ALA A 35 -4.41 5.77 0.66
C ALA A 35 -5.68 4.98 0.28
N GLU A 36 -6.08 5.04 -0.99
CA GLU A 36 -7.21 4.24 -1.51
C GLU A 36 -6.94 2.74 -1.40
N ALA A 37 -5.75 2.28 -1.81
CA ALA A 37 -5.38 0.87 -1.70
C ALA A 37 -5.35 0.40 -0.23
N GLU A 38 -4.83 1.22 0.67
CA GLU A 38 -4.81 0.91 2.10
C GLU A 38 -6.22 0.79 2.69
N ALA A 39 -7.14 1.69 2.33
CA ALA A 39 -8.54 1.63 2.74
C ALA A 39 -9.21 0.34 2.25
N VAL A 40 -9.10 0.02 0.96
CA VAL A 40 -9.70 -1.20 0.39
C VAL A 40 -9.15 -2.47 1.04
N LEU A 41 -7.83 -2.53 1.27
CA LEU A 41 -7.20 -3.66 1.93
C LEU A 41 -7.62 -3.78 3.40
N ARG A 42 -7.84 -2.66 4.09
CA ARG A 42 -8.35 -2.64 5.47
C ARG A 42 -9.76 -3.20 5.52
N ASP A 43 -10.66 -2.69 4.70
CA ASP A 43 -12.07 -3.10 4.67
C ASP A 43 -12.16 -4.59 4.33
N THR A 44 -11.44 -5.05 3.30
CA THR A 44 -11.36 -6.47 2.93
C THR A 44 -10.85 -7.34 4.08
N PHE A 45 -9.86 -6.84 4.83
CA PHE A 45 -9.30 -7.55 5.97
C PHE A 45 -10.30 -7.65 7.13
N GLU A 46 -10.97 -6.56 7.47
CA GLU A 46 -11.95 -6.51 8.55
C GLU A 46 -13.15 -7.40 8.25
N ASP A 47 -13.71 -7.33 7.04
CA ASP A 47 -14.83 -8.17 6.62
C ASP A 47 -14.49 -9.66 6.71
N ALA A 48 -13.34 -10.07 6.19
CA ALA A 48 -12.93 -11.47 6.23
C ALA A 48 -12.68 -11.98 7.65
N VAL A 49 -12.11 -11.15 8.53
CA VAL A 49 -11.95 -11.50 9.95
C VAL A 49 -13.31 -11.62 10.63
N LEU A 50 -14.25 -10.73 10.35
CA LEU A 50 -15.63 -10.82 10.86
C LEU A 50 -16.33 -12.10 10.40
N MET A 51 -16.01 -12.61 9.22
CA MET A 51 -16.50 -13.89 8.70
C MET A 51 -15.76 -15.14 9.23
N GLY A 52 -14.79 -14.95 10.14
CA GLY A 52 -14.06 -16.04 10.79
C GLY A 52 -12.82 -16.54 10.06
N VAL A 53 -12.30 -15.78 9.09
CA VAL A 53 -11.02 -16.09 8.44
C VAL A 53 -9.86 -15.81 9.42
N ASP A 54 -8.85 -16.69 9.42
CA ASP A 54 -7.62 -16.45 10.19
C ASP A 54 -6.90 -15.18 9.70
N PRO A 55 -6.70 -14.16 10.57
CA PRO A 55 -6.00 -12.93 10.22
C PRO A 55 -4.58 -13.16 9.68
N ALA A 56 -3.88 -14.18 10.18
CA ALA A 56 -2.52 -14.47 9.74
C ALA A 56 -2.49 -15.08 8.33
N ALA A 57 -3.43 -15.98 8.03
CA ALA A 57 -3.61 -16.51 6.68
C ALA A 57 -3.99 -15.39 5.68
N LEU A 58 -4.91 -14.49 6.06
CA LEU A 58 -5.35 -13.42 5.15
C LEU A 58 -4.24 -12.43 4.80
N ARG A 59 -3.38 -12.07 5.76
CA ARG A 59 -2.19 -11.24 5.47
C ARG A 59 -1.26 -11.87 4.44
N ARG A 60 -1.08 -13.19 4.48
CA ARG A 60 -0.27 -13.91 3.49
C ARG A 60 -0.94 -13.90 2.12
N MET A 61 -2.25 -14.18 2.07
CA MET A 61 -3.02 -14.14 0.82
C MET A 61 -2.99 -12.76 0.16
N LEU A 62 -3.13 -11.67 0.93
CA LEU A 62 -3.02 -10.30 0.42
C LEU A 62 -1.59 -9.98 -0.05
N ALA A 63 -0.57 -10.47 0.64
CA ALA A 63 0.83 -10.31 0.21
C ALA A 63 1.10 -11.05 -1.10
N ASP A 64 0.61 -12.29 -1.25
CA ASP A 64 0.75 -13.09 -2.46
C ASP A 64 -0.02 -12.45 -3.63
N LEU A 65 -1.21 -11.89 -3.38
CA LEU A 65 -1.98 -11.13 -4.37
C LEU A 65 -1.17 -9.94 -4.91
N VAL A 66 -0.56 -9.16 -4.02
CA VAL A 66 0.28 -8.00 -4.40
C VAL A 66 1.54 -8.45 -5.12
N ALA A 67 2.17 -9.54 -4.68
CA ALA A 67 3.36 -10.10 -5.33
C ALA A 67 3.08 -10.63 -6.74
N GLY A 68 1.84 -11.03 -7.02
CA GLY A 68 1.39 -11.47 -8.35
C GLY A 68 0.98 -10.36 -9.31
N LEU A 69 1.02 -9.09 -8.91
CA LEU A 69 0.69 -7.96 -9.78
C LEU A 69 1.68 -7.89 -10.94
N ARG A 70 1.15 -7.86 -12.17
CA ARG A 70 1.93 -7.76 -13.41
C ARG A 70 2.05 -6.31 -13.86
N GLY A 71 3.17 -5.99 -14.50
CA GLY A 71 3.39 -4.67 -15.09
C GLY A 71 2.44 -4.40 -16.26
N PRO A 72 2.21 -3.12 -16.61
CA PRO A 72 1.45 -2.79 -17.81
C PRO A 72 2.13 -3.37 -19.06
N GLY A 73 1.41 -4.25 -19.77
CA GLY A 73 1.88 -4.90 -21.01
C GLY A 73 2.32 -6.36 -20.86
N GLU A 74 2.30 -6.94 -19.66
CA GLU A 74 2.54 -8.37 -19.46
C GLU A 74 1.22 -9.15 -19.47
N GLY A 75 0.74 -9.48 -20.68
CA GLY A 75 -0.39 -10.37 -20.95
C GLY A 75 0.02 -11.52 -21.85
#